data_AF-A0A4R2R3P5-F1
#
_entry.id   AF-A0A4R2R3P5-F1
#
_cell.length_a   1.000
_cell.length_b   1.000
_cell.length_c   1.000
_cell.angle_alpha   90.00
_cell.angle_beta   90.00
_cell.angle_gamma   90.00
#
_symmetry.space_group_name_H-M   'P 1'
#
loop_
_entity.id
_entity.type
_entity.pdbx_description
1 polymer ?
#
loop_
_entity_poly.entity_id
_entity_poly.type
_entity_poly.pdbx_seq_one_letter_code
_entity_poly.pdbx_strand_id
1 'polypeptide(L)'
;MLSWGACKPRTGFFLRAESYYNVASEIERLDAEPGTSPLLPAYGGVSPHERSHGESFVDLLTHRFGPGGLYLLDEPEAALSPRGCMAVLARLAELAGQGCQIVVATHSPILLALPGATIYEIDEDGAIERVGYDEALPVRLTREFLAESGRFLRYLLADDE
;
A
#
# COMPACT_ATOMS: atom_id res chain seq x y z
N MET A 1 -2.72 -1.90 -17.67
CA MET A 1 -4.01 -1.46 -18.27
C MET A 1 -5.12 -2.30 -17.67
N LEU A 2 -6.09 -1.69 -17.00
CA LEU A 2 -7.26 -2.41 -16.47
C LEU A 2 -8.11 -2.86 -17.66
N SER A 3 -8.35 -4.16 -17.77
CA SER A 3 -9.12 -4.75 -18.86
C SER A 3 -10.27 -5.55 -18.29
N TRP A 4 -11.49 -5.24 -18.72
CA TRP A 4 -12.67 -6.07 -18.45
C TRP A 4 -12.62 -7.28 -19.38
N GLY A 5 -12.16 -8.42 -18.87
CA GLY A 5 -12.20 -9.71 -19.57
C GLY A 5 -13.44 -10.52 -19.16
N ALA A 6 -13.89 -11.41 -20.04
CA ALA A 6 -14.98 -12.36 -19.74
C ALA A 6 -14.65 -13.36 -18.62
N CYS A 7 -13.38 -13.43 -18.18
CA CYS A 7 -12.94 -14.25 -17.07
C CYS A 7 -12.92 -13.41 -15.79
N LYS A 8 -13.77 -13.77 -14.82
CA LYS A 8 -13.70 -13.20 -13.46
C LYS A 8 -12.30 -13.46 -12.87
N PRO A 9 -11.66 -12.48 -12.21
CA PRO A 9 -10.43 -12.73 -11.47
C PRO A 9 -10.69 -13.84 -10.45
N ARG A 10 -9.77 -14.82 -10.40
CA ARG A 10 -9.95 -16.04 -9.58
C ARG A 10 -9.94 -15.72 -8.09
N THR A 11 -9.33 -14.61 -7.70
CA THR A 11 -9.25 -14.09 -6.33
C THR A 11 -9.29 -12.56 -6.36
N GLY A 12 -9.98 -11.96 -5.40
CA GLY A 12 -10.06 -10.51 -5.21
C GLY A 12 -9.83 -10.18 -3.74
N PHE A 13 -8.99 -9.19 -3.47
CA PHE A 13 -8.71 -8.78 -2.10
C PHE A 13 -8.67 -7.25 -2.00
N PHE A 14 -9.48 -6.72 -1.08
CA PHE A 14 -9.49 -5.30 -0.71
C PHE A 14 -8.78 -5.17 0.63
N LEU A 15 -7.73 -4.36 0.67
CA LEU A 15 -6.95 -4.12 1.88
C LEU A 15 -6.92 -2.62 2.15
N ARG A 16 -7.57 -2.23 3.23
CA ARG A 16 -7.46 -0.88 3.82
C ARG A 16 -6.49 -0.95 5.00
N ALA A 17 -5.51 -0.06 5.04
CA ALA A 17 -4.44 -0.12 6.05
C ALA A 17 -4.96 -0.17 7.50
N GLU A 18 -6.06 0.53 7.80
CA GLU A 18 -6.71 0.53 9.12
C GLU A 18 -7.39 -0.80 9.47
N SER A 19 -7.85 -1.54 8.46
CA SER A 19 -8.51 -2.85 8.66
C SER A 19 -7.52 -3.96 9.00
N TYR A 20 -6.22 -3.77 8.78
CA TYR A 20 -5.18 -4.74 9.10
C TYR A 20 -5.08 -5.02 10.61
N TYR A 21 -5.17 -3.98 11.45
CA TYR A 21 -5.12 -4.13 12.91
C TYR A 21 -6.28 -4.98 13.42
N ASN A 22 -7.49 -4.75 12.87
CA ASN A 22 -8.65 -5.57 13.21
C ASN A 22 -8.48 -7.01 12.72
N VAL A 23 -7.93 -7.25 11.51
CA VAL A 23 -7.75 -8.60 10.98
C VAL A 23 -6.70 -9.38 11.76
N ALA A 24 -5.58 -8.78 12.16
CA ALA A 24 -4.55 -9.44 12.96
C ALA A 24 -5.07 -9.83 14.35
N SER A 25 -5.73 -8.89 15.06
CA SER A 25 -6.36 -9.18 16.35
C SER A 25 -7.52 -10.18 16.23
N GLU A 26 -8.29 -10.14 15.14
CA GLU A 26 -9.39 -11.06 14.89
C GLU A 26 -8.90 -12.47 14.54
N ILE A 27 -7.77 -12.61 13.83
CA ILE A 27 -7.14 -13.91 13.57
C ILE A 27 -6.64 -14.53 14.87
N GLU A 28 -6.01 -13.76 15.76
CA GLU A 28 -5.60 -14.28 17.07
C GLU A 28 -6.82 -14.65 17.92
N ARG A 29 -7.90 -13.87 17.87
CA ARG A 29 -9.17 -14.20 18.55
C ARG A 29 -9.77 -15.50 18.02
N LEU A 30 -9.78 -15.70 16.69
CA LEU A 30 -10.34 -16.87 16.03
C LEU A 30 -9.45 -18.12 16.16
N ASP A 31 -8.12 -17.97 16.21
CA ASP A 31 -7.19 -19.07 16.48
C ASP A 31 -7.14 -19.45 17.97
N ALA A 32 -7.56 -18.55 18.88
CA ALA A 32 -7.77 -18.84 20.30
C ALA A 32 -9.11 -19.57 20.59
N GLU A 33 -10.06 -19.59 19.64
CA GLU A 33 -11.32 -20.32 19.77
C GLU A 33 -11.13 -21.82 19.43
N PRO A 34 -11.53 -22.75 20.31
CA PRO A 34 -11.36 -24.18 20.05
C PRO A 34 -12.31 -24.67 18.94
N GLY A 35 -11.75 -25.11 17.80
CA GLY A 35 -12.50 -25.78 16.71
C GLY A 35 -12.32 -25.19 15.31
N THR A 36 -11.61 -24.08 15.17
CA THR A 36 -11.23 -23.46 13.89
C THR A 36 -9.94 -24.07 13.33
N SER A 37 -9.82 -24.14 11.99
CA SER A 37 -8.53 -24.48 11.37
C SER A 37 -7.58 -23.29 11.53
N PRO A 38 -6.32 -23.50 11.95
CA PRO A 38 -5.40 -22.42 12.25
C PRO A 38 -5.16 -21.54 11.01
N LEU A 39 -5.46 -20.26 11.14
CA LEU A 39 -5.30 -19.26 10.08
C LEU A 39 -3.88 -18.68 10.05
N LEU A 40 -3.14 -18.75 11.17
CA LEU A 40 -1.73 -18.33 11.31
C LEU A 40 -0.79 -18.75 10.14
N PRO A 41 -0.85 -19.97 9.57
CA PRO A 41 0.01 -20.37 8.45
C PRO A 41 -0.22 -19.53 7.18
N ALA A 42 -1.44 -19.04 6.96
CA ALA A 42 -1.77 -18.16 5.83
C ALA A 42 -1.28 -16.72 6.02
N TYR A 43 -0.79 -16.38 7.22
CA TYR A 43 -0.30 -15.06 7.62
C TYR A 43 1.16 -15.08 8.12
N GLY A 44 1.95 -16.10 7.76
CA GLY A 44 3.38 -16.13 8.04
C GLY A 44 3.80 -16.87 9.32
N GLY A 45 2.88 -17.55 10.00
CA GLY A 45 3.16 -18.58 11.00
C GLY A 45 3.73 -18.13 12.35
N VAL A 46 3.79 -16.81 12.61
CA VAL A 46 4.27 -16.21 13.88
C VAL A 46 3.30 -15.08 14.27
N SER A 47 3.08 -14.84 15.56
CA SER A 47 2.15 -13.80 16.04
C SER A 47 2.48 -12.44 15.39
N PRO A 48 1.50 -11.76 14.77
CA PRO A 48 1.66 -10.43 14.19
C PRO A 48 2.13 -9.37 15.19
N HIS A 49 1.99 -9.60 16.49
CA HIS A 49 2.41 -8.68 17.56
C HIS A 49 3.92 -8.75 17.88
N GLU A 50 4.63 -9.80 17.46
CA GLU A 50 6.08 -9.94 17.70
C GLU A 50 6.95 -9.42 16.54
N ARG A 51 6.33 -9.05 15.40
CA ARG A 51 7.00 -8.48 14.23
C ARG A 51 6.82 -6.97 14.18
N SER A 52 7.74 -6.26 13.53
CA SER A 52 7.56 -4.83 13.32
C SER A 52 6.37 -4.57 12.40
N HIS A 53 5.61 -3.51 12.65
CA HIS A 53 4.37 -3.13 11.94
C HIS A 53 4.45 -3.23 10.41
N GLY A 54 5.64 -2.97 9.83
CA GLY A 54 5.86 -3.05 8.39
C GLY A 54 6.21 -4.44 7.85
N GLU A 55 6.79 -5.33 8.66
CA GLU A 55 7.13 -6.70 8.24
C GLU A 55 5.87 -7.54 8.04
N SER A 56 4.93 -7.46 8.97
CA SER A 56 3.69 -8.24 8.94
C SER A 56 2.78 -7.89 7.74
N PHE A 57 2.89 -6.66 7.21
CA PHE A 57 2.22 -6.25 5.98
C PHE A 57 2.87 -6.83 4.72
N VAL A 58 4.21 -6.82 4.66
CA VAL A 58 4.99 -7.44 3.59
C VAL A 58 4.76 -8.95 3.54
N ASP A 59 4.66 -9.60 4.70
CA ASP A 59 4.31 -11.02 4.80
C ASP A 59 2.93 -11.30 4.23
N LEU A 60 1.93 -10.48 4.51
CA LEU A 60 0.58 -10.67 3.96
C LEU A 60 0.57 -10.57 2.43
N LEU A 61 1.24 -9.56 1.87
CA LEU A 61 1.39 -9.43 0.41
C LEU A 61 2.18 -10.60 -0.20
N THR A 62 3.07 -11.21 0.57
CA THR A 62 3.88 -12.33 0.10
C THR A 62 3.07 -13.63 0.10
N HIS A 63 2.30 -13.89 1.17
CA HIS A 63 1.66 -15.19 1.38
C HIS A 63 0.22 -15.25 0.86
N ARG A 64 -0.51 -14.13 0.82
CA ARG A 64 -1.93 -14.11 0.44
C ARG A 64 -2.16 -13.72 -1.02
N PHE A 65 -1.23 -12.98 -1.62
CA PHE A 65 -1.40 -12.48 -2.97
C PHE A 65 -0.74 -13.47 -3.94
N GLY A 66 -1.53 -13.98 -4.86
CA GLY A 66 -1.15 -14.97 -5.85
C GLY A 66 -1.38 -14.48 -7.27
N PRO A 67 -0.97 -15.26 -8.27
CA PRO A 67 -1.04 -14.86 -9.69
C PRO A 67 -2.48 -14.70 -10.19
N GLY A 68 -2.70 -13.78 -11.14
CA GLY A 68 -3.99 -13.56 -11.80
C GLY A 68 -5.11 -12.99 -10.91
N GLY A 69 -4.75 -12.32 -9.81
CA GLY A 69 -5.68 -11.70 -8.88
C GLY A 69 -6.00 -10.23 -9.20
N LEU A 70 -7.07 -9.69 -8.61
CA LEU A 70 -7.36 -8.25 -8.56
C LEU A 70 -7.17 -7.74 -7.13
N TYR A 71 -6.29 -6.77 -6.96
CA TYR A 71 -5.90 -6.22 -5.66
C TYR A 71 -6.23 -4.74 -5.57
N LEU A 72 -6.98 -4.37 -4.54
CA LEU A 72 -7.29 -2.98 -4.21
C LEU A 72 -6.64 -2.65 -2.87
N LEU A 73 -5.72 -1.69 -2.87
CA LEU A 73 -4.94 -1.27 -1.71
C LEU A 73 -5.26 0.19 -1.40
N ASP A 74 -5.62 0.48 -0.16
CA ASP A 74 -5.95 1.82 0.32
C ASP A 74 -4.95 2.22 1.42
N GLU A 75 -4.09 3.19 1.08
CA GLU A 75 -2.98 3.72 1.87
C GLU A 75 -2.06 2.66 2.50
N PRO A 76 -1.53 1.69 1.72
CA PRO A 76 -0.71 0.60 2.24
C PRO A 76 0.56 1.06 2.99
N GLU A 77 1.02 2.29 2.77
CA GLU A 77 2.17 2.91 3.44
C GLU A 77 1.92 3.37 4.88
N ALA A 78 0.66 3.49 5.34
CA ALA A 78 0.34 4.15 6.61
C ALA A 78 1.05 3.53 7.83
N ALA A 79 1.36 2.23 7.77
CA ALA A 79 2.07 1.49 8.83
C ALA A 79 3.53 1.14 8.46
N LEU A 80 4.05 1.67 7.34
CA LEU A 80 5.34 1.27 6.78
C LEU A 80 6.42 2.33 6.99
N SER A 81 7.63 1.87 7.30
CA SER A 81 8.82 2.68 7.11
C SER A 81 9.10 2.89 5.61
N PRO A 82 9.95 3.87 5.20
CA PRO A 82 10.37 4.01 3.81
C PRO A 82 10.94 2.72 3.19
N ARG A 83 11.65 1.92 4.00
CA ARG A 83 12.14 0.59 3.57
C ARG A 83 11.00 -0.40 3.36
N GLY A 84 9.99 -0.37 4.21
CA GLY A 84 8.76 -1.15 4.04
C GLY A 84 8.05 -0.80 2.73
N CYS A 85 7.90 0.50 2.42
CA CYS A 85 7.33 0.94 1.14
C CYS A 85 8.12 0.40 -0.07
N MET A 86 9.45 0.36 -0.02
CA MET A 86 10.27 -0.24 -1.08
C MET A 86 10.07 -1.75 -1.21
N ALA A 87 9.91 -2.47 -0.10
CA ALA A 87 9.60 -3.90 -0.12
C ALA A 87 8.23 -4.17 -0.75
N VAL A 88 7.21 -3.37 -0.38
CA VAL A 88 5.88 -3.43 -0.99
C VAL A 88 5.95 -3.12 -2.48
N LEU A 89 6.66 -2.05 -2.88
CA LEU A 89 6.87 -1.68 -4.28
C LEU A 89 7.42 -2.86 -5.10
N ALA A 90 8.47 -3.52 -4.60
CA ALA A 90 9.07 -4.69 -5.26
C ALA A 90 8.04 -5.82 -5.43
N ARG A 91 7.28 -6.12 -4.37
CA ARG A 91 6.26 -7.16 -4.40
C ARG A 91 5.12 -6.86 -5.37
N LEU A 92 4.66 -5.61 -5.43
CA LEU A 92 3.63 -5.20 -6.39
C LEU A 92 4.12 -5.33 -7.85
N ALA A 93 5.39 -5.02 -8.11
CA ALA A 93 5.99 -5.19 -9.43
C ALA A 93 6.02 -6.68 -9.85
N GLU A 94 6.36 -7.59 -8.93
CA GLU A 94 6.29 -9.03 -9.18
C GLU A 94 4.87 -9.50 -9.50
N LEU A 95 3.89 -9.10 -8.70
CA LEU A 95 2.48 -9.47 -8.88
C LEU A 95 1.93 -8.93 -10.21
N ALA A 96 2.28 -7.70 -10.59
CA ALA A 96 1.91 -7.15 -11.89
C ALA A 96 2.48 -8.01 -13.04
N GLY A 97 3.73 -8.47 -12.92
CA GLY A 97 4.35 -9.40 -13.87
C GLY A 97 3.67 -10.79 -13.92
N GLN A 98 2.98 -11.18 -12.85
CA GLN A 98 2.20 -12.42 -12.76
C GLN A 98 0.76 -12.28 -13.27
N GLY A 99 0.45 -11.20 -13.97
CA GLY A 99 -0.87 -10.95 -14.56
C GLY A 99 -1.91 -10.46 -13.56
N CYS A 100 -1.48 -9.98 -12.38
CA CYS A 100 -2.39 -9.37 -11.42
C CYS A 100 -2.78 -7.95 -11.84
N GLN A 101 -4.02 -7.59 -11.56
CA GLN A 101 -4.52 -6.23 -11.65
C GLN A 101 -4.41 -5.58 -10.28
N ILE A 102 -3.84 -4.39 -10.21
CA ILE A 102 -3.56 -3.71 -8.95
C ILE A 102 -4.05 -2.28 -9.06
N VAL A 103 -4.84 -1.86 -8.07
CA VAL A 103 -5.29 -0.48 -7.87
C VAL A 103 -4.83 -0.06 -6.48
N VAL A 104 -4.08 1.04 -6.41
CA VAL A 104 -3.52 1.54 -5.14
C VAL A 104 -3.94 3.00 -4.99
N ALA A 105 -4.60 3.33 -3.89
CA ALA A 105 -4.70 4.69 -3.38
C ALA A 105 -3.52 4.92 -2.43
N THR A 106 -2.71 5.94 -2.68
CA THR A 106 -1.46 6.19 -1.95
C THR A 106 -1.09 7.66 -2.01
N HIS A 107 -0.51 8.16 -0.92
CA HIS A 107 0.19 9.43 -0.80
C HIS A 107 1.72 9.24 -0.82
N SER A 108 2.21 8.01 -0.95
CA SER A 108 3.63 7.69 -0.92
C SER A 108 4.32 7.96 -2.26
N PRO A 109 5.30 8.86 -2.32
CA PRO A 109 6.11 9.05 -3.54
C PRO A 109 6.95 7.81 -3.88
N ILE A 110 7.15 6.88 -2.93
CA ILE A 110 7.85 5.61 -3.18
C ILE A 110 6.94 4.64 -3.94
N LEU A 111 5.67 4.51 -3.53
CA LEU A 111 4.73 3.58 -4.17
C LEU A 111 4.28 4.07 -5.54
N LEU A 112 4.17 5.39 -5.73
CA LEU A 112 3.92 6.01 -7.04
C LEU A 112 5.02 5.68 -8.07
N ALA A 113 6.22 5.30 -7.64
CA ALA A 113 7.33 4.94 -8.52
C ALA A 113 7.19 3.54 -9.15
N LEU A 114 6.05 2.86 -8.97
CA LEU A 114 5.82 1.52 -9.52
C LEU A 114 5.99 1.51 -11.05
N PRO A 115 6.93 0.73 -11.60
CA PRO A 115 7.19 0.73 -13.03
C PRO A 115 5.96 0.35 -13.86
N GLY A 116 5.65 1.16 -14.87
CA GLY A 116 4.50 0.93 -15.75
C GLY A 116 3.14 1.26 -15.13
N ALA A 117 3.10 1.83 -13.92
CA ALA A 117 1.87 2.31 -13.32
C ALA A 117 1.28 3.47 -14.13
N THR A 118 -0.05 3.53 -14.13
CA THR A 118 -0.78 4.72 -14.57
C THR A 118 -1.18 5.48 -13.32
N ILE A 119 -0.69 6.70 -13.17
CA ILE A 119 -0.94 7.53 -12.01
C ILE A 119 -2.13 8.44 -12.31
N TYR A 120 -3.09 8.44 -11.40
CA TYR A 120 -4.20 9.38 -11.39
C TYR A 120 -4.09 10.23 -10.13
N GLU A 121 -4.19 11.54 -10.31
CA GLU A 121 -4.25 12.52 -9.24
C GLU A 121 -5.70 13.00 -9.12
N ILE A 122 -6.16 13.18 -7.88
CA ILE A 122 -7.47 13.74 -7.56
C ILE A 122 -7.21 15.11 -6.96
N ASP A 123 -7.64 16.16 -7.65
CA ASP A 123 -7.48 17.55 -7.24
C ASP A 123 -8.53 17.95 -6.19
N GLU A 124 -8.35 19.10 -5.53
CA GLU A 124 -9.20 19.61 -4.46
C GLU A 124 -10.66 19.85 -4.91
N ASP A 125 -10.86 20.17 -6.19
CA ASP A 125 -12.18 20.34 -6.81
C ASP A 125 -12.85 19.01 -7.22
N GLY A 126 -12.16 17.88 -7.01
CA GLY A 126 -12.59 16.54 -7.36
C GLY A 126 -12.30 16.13 -8.80
N ALA A 127 -11.57 16.95 -9.58
CA ALA A 127 -11.10 16.55 -10.90
C ALA A 127 -10.12 15.38 -10.80
N ILE A 128 -10.22 14.43 -11.73
CA ILE A 128 -9.32 13.27 -11.81
C ILE A 128 -8.50 13.39 -13.09
N GLU A 129 -7.20 13.55 -12.93
CA GLU A 129 -6.28 13.72 -14.05
C GLU A 129 -5.19 12.66 -14.05
N ARG A 130 -4.74 12.29 -15.26
CA ARG A 130 -3.59 11.40 -15.41
C ARG A 130 -2.33 12.25 -15.43
N VAL A 131 -1.41 11.97 -14.51
CA VAL A 131 -0.14 12.71 -14.37
C VAL A 131 1.07 11.79 -14.54
N GLY A 132 2.22 12.37 -14.89
CA GLY A 132 3.51 11.69 -14.80
C GLY A 132 3.98 11.54 -13.35
N TYR A 133 4.95 10.65 -13.11
CA TYR A 133 5.52 10.46 -11.77
C TYR A 133 6.10 11.75 -11.18
N ASP A 134 6.89 12.48 -11.98
CA ASP A 134 7.52 13.72 -11.53
C ASP A 134 6.53 14.89 -11.36
N GLU A 135 5.32 14.76 -11.88
CA GLU A 135 4.27 15.78 -11.84
C GLU A 135 3.30 15.58 -10.66
N ALA A 136 3.20 14.35 -10.14
CA ALA A 136 2.33 14.02 -9.02
C ALA A 136 2.69 14.84 -7.78
N LEU A 137 1.68 15.42 -7.14
CA LEU A 137 1.79 16.31 -5.99
C LEU A 137 2.65 15.71 -4.86
N PRO A 138 2.46 14.44 -4.42
CA PRO A 138 3.29 13.87 -3.36
C PRO A 138 4.78 13.79 -3.74
N VAL A 139 5.07 13.57 -5.02
CA VAL A 139 6.45 13.49 -5.54
C VAL A 139 7.08 14.88 -5.59
N ARG A 140 6.38 15.85 -6.18
CA ARG A 140 6.86 17.24 -6.27
C ARG A 140 7.08 17.85 -4.89
N LEU A 141 6.09 17.77 -4.01
CA LEU A 141 6.14 18.33 -2.67
C LEU A 141 7.29 17.73 -1.85
N THR A 142 7.43 16.41 -1.88
CA THR A 142 8.54 15.73 -1.18
C THR A 142 9.89 16.14 -1.75
N ARG A 143 10.02 16.22 -3.08
CA ARG A 143 11.26 16.64 -3.75
C ARG A 143 11.65 18.06 -3.37
N GLU A 144 10.71 19.00 -3.43
CA GLU A 144 10.94 20.41 -3.07
C GLU A 144 11.29 20.57 -1.58
N PHE A 145 10.57 19.87 -0.70
CA PHE A 145 10.86 19.87 0.72
C PHE A 145 12.26 19.34 1.03
N LEU A 146 12.68 18.23 0.40
CA LEU A 146 14.02 17.67 0.60
C LEU A 146 15.13 18.56 0.03
N ALA A 147 14.87 19.28 -1.06
CA ALA A 147 15.82 20.21 -1.66
C ALA A 147 16.00 21.48 -0.82
N GLU A 148 14.93 21.99 -0.21
CA GLU A 148 14.91 23.30 0.46
C GLU A 148 14.23 23.30 1.84
N SER A 149 14.44 22.25 2.63
CA SER A 149 13.75 22.04 3.93
C SER A 149 13.82 23.24 4.86
N GLY A 150 14.97 23.93 4.94
CA GLY A 150 15.14 25.12 5.76
C GLY A 150 14.23 26.30 5.36
N ARG A 151 13.90 26.45 4.06
CA ARG A 151 12.96 27.47 3.60
C ARG A 151 11.53 27.12 4.00
N PHE A 152 11.14 25.86 3.81
CA PHE A 152 9.83 25.35 4.23
C PHE A 152 9.63 25.51 5.73
N LEU A 153 10.60 25.09 6.55
CA LEU A 153 10.50 25.19 8.01
C LEU A 153 10.37 26.64 8.49
N ARG A 154 11.09 27.59 7.87
CA ARG A 154 10.93 29.02 8.21
C ARG A 154 9.53 29.54 7.92
N TYR A 155 8.93 29.15 6.80
CA TYR A 155 7.57 29.58 6.46
C TYR A 155 6.51 28.92 7.35
N LEU A 156 6.67 27.62 7.64
CA LEU A 156 5.73 26.85 8.45
C LEU A 156 5.80 27.16 9.94
N LEU A 157 6.96 27.57 10.45
CA LEU A 157 7.21 27.86 11.87
C LEU A 157 7.44 29.34 12.15
N ALA A 158 7.25 30.22 11.15
CA ALA A 158 7.13 31.64 11.42
C ALA A 158 5.78 31.83 12.11
N ASP A 159 5.81 31.96 13.43
CA ASP A 159 4.65 32.44 14.18
C ASP A 159 4.26 33.81 13.59
N ASP A 160 2.97 33.99 13.28
CA ASP A 160 2.40 35.31 13.04
C ASP A 160 2.58 36.13 14.33
N GLU A 161 3.64 36.93 14.44
CA GLU A 161 3.76 38.00 15.44
C GLU A 161 2.65 39.05 15.26
#